data_AF-A0A815ANH5-F1
#
_entry.id   AF-A0A815ANH5-F1
#
_cell.length_a   1.000
_cell.length_b   1.000
_cell.length_c   1.000
_cell.angle_alpha   90.00
_cell.angle_beta   90.00
_cell.angle_gamma   90.00
#
_symmetry.space_group_name_H-M   'P 1'
#
loop_
_entity.id
_entity.type
_entity.pdbx_description
1 polymer ?
#
loop_
_entity_poly.entity_id
_entity_poly.type
_entity_poly.pdbx_seq_one_letter_code
_entity_poly.pdbx_strand_id
1 'polypeptide(L)'
;MGKTPTEDAYIMMLCEQAHDFRLKTYEVFYGPEGTTKERRKNFADKVISEELKKFDDYFGKHKTKFAVGDHPTVADFQLYEYIDAGLAIDEEHTLINKLPNVKQFMKTIRELPRVGDYITKAHAQLPLNAKMAQFAGQVLEQK
;
A
#
# COMPACT_ATOMS: atom_id res chain seq x y z
N MET A 1 -14.62 0.43 -12.56
CA MET A 1 -15.73 1.36 -12.28
C MET A 1 -16.67 0.68 -11.30
N GLY A 2 -17.40 1.47 -10.54
CA GLY A 2 -18.43 1.01 -9.62
C GLY A 2 -19.69 0.61 -10.36
N LYS A 3 -20.59 -0.07 -9.66
CA LYS A 3 -21.92 -0.44 -10.16
C LYS A 3 -22.96 0.65 -9.93
N THR A 4 -22.66 1.61 -9.06
CA THR A 4 -23.54 2.73 -8.73
C THR A 4 -22.73 4.03 -8.66
N PRO A 5 -23.38 5.20 -8.81
CA PRO A 5 -22.71 6.49 -8.63
C PRO A 5 -22.03 6.63 -7.26
N THR A 6 -22.61 6.03 -6.22
CA THR A 6 -22.00 5.99 -4.88
C THR A 6 -20.71 5.19 -4.88
N GLU A 7 -20.71 3.99 -5.48
CA GLU A 7 -19.49 3.18 -5.59
C GLU A 7 -18.41 3.92 -6.42
N ASP A 8 -18.78 4.57 -7.51
CA ASP A 8 -17.83 5.39 -8.29
C ASP A 8 -17.22 6.53 -7.46
N ALA A 9 -18.02 7.22 -6.64
CA ALA A 9 -17.53 8.26 -5.74
C ALA A 9 -16.53 7.70 -4.71
N TYR A 10 -16.81 6.54 -4.12
CA TYR A 10 -15.89 5.88 -3.19
C TYR A 10 -14.61 5.40 -3.88
N ILE A 11 -14.70 4.86 -5.10
CA ILE A 11 -13.53 4.45 -5.88
C ILE A 11 -12.62 5.65 -6.12
N MET A 12 -13.16 6.78 -6.57
CA MET A 12 -12.39 7.99 -6.82
C MET A 12 -11.75 8.51 -5.52
N MET A 13 -12.53 8.64 -4.44
CA MET A 13 -12.03 9.08 -3.14
C MET A 13 -10.86 8.23 -2.64
N LEU A 14 -10.95 6.90 -2.77
CA LEU A 14 -9.90 6.00 -2.34
C LEU A 14 -8.67 6.07 -3.24
N CYS A 15 -8.83 6.22 -4.55
CA CYS A 15 -7.70 6.45 -5.45
C CYS A 15 -6.94 7.72 -5.05
N GLU A 16 -7.63 8.83 -4.81
CA GLU A 16 -6.99 10.09 -4.39
C GLU A 16 -6.32 9.96 -3.02
N GLN A 17 -6.99 9.34 -2.04
CA GLN A 17 -6.38 9.10 -0.72
C GLN A 17 -5.14 8.18 -0.80
N ALA A 18 -5.16 7.19 -1.69
CA ALA A 18 -3.99 6.36 -1.95
C ALA A 18 -2.87 7.18 -2.60
N HIS A 19 -3.21 8.07 -3.53
CA HIS A 19 -2.24 8.94 -4.19
C HIS A 19 -1.58 9.91 -3.20
N ASP A 20 -2.36 10.53 -2.31
CA ASP A 20 -1.86 11.37 -1.22
C ASP A 20 -0.90 10.59 -0.32
N PHE A 21 -1.23 9.34 -0.01
CA PHE A 21 -0.33 8.46 0.73
C PHE A 21 0.98 8.21 -0.05
N ARG A 22 0.89 7.89 -1.34
CA ARG A 22 2.07 7.67 -2.20
C ARG A 22 2.94 8.91 -2.30
N LEU A 23 2.35 10.10 -2.36
CA LEU A 23 3.10 11.36 -2.40
C LEU A 23 3.94 11.55 -1.13
N LYS A 24 3.38 11.23 0.05
CA LYS A 24 4.14 11.29 1.31
C LYS A 24 5.35 10.37 1.32
N THR A 25 5.22 9.17 0.76
CA THR A 25 6.35 8.22 0.70
C THR A 25 7.53 8.70 -0.16
N TYR A 26 7.36 9.73 -1.01
CA TYR A 26 8.48 10.28 -1.78
C TYR A 26 9.58 10.89 -0.91
N GLU A 27 9.25 11.40 0.27
CA GLU A 27 10.25 11.87 1.24
C GLU A 27 11.23 10.76 1.65
N VAL A 28 10.76 9.51 1.64
CA VAL A 28 11.59 8.33 1.88
C VAL A 28 12.24 7.83 0.60
N PHE A 29 11.49 7.70 -0.49
CA PHE A 29 12.04 7.08 -1.70
C PHE A 29 13.07 7.95 -2.42
N TYR A 30 12.90 9.27 -2.43
CA TYR A 30 13.79 10.19 -3.14
C TYR A 30 14.26 11.37 -2.28
N GLY A 31 13.66 11.55 -1.10
CA GLY A 31 13.99 12.62 -0.17
C GLY A 31 14.95 12.22 0.96
N PRO A 32 15.15 13.14 1.92
CA PRO A 32 16.10 12.96 3.01
C PRO A 32 15.71 11.85 4.00
N GLU A 33 14.43 11.50 4.11
CA GLU A 33 13.95 10.47 5.06
C GLU A 33 14.42 9.05 4.64
N GLY A 34 14.80 8.86 3.38
CA GLY A 34 15.35 7.60 2.87
C GLY A 34 16.80 7.33 3.24
N THR A 35 17.55 8.35 3.62
CA THR A 35 19.02 8.31 3.67
C THR A 35 19.58 7.40 4.76
N THR A 36 18.84 7.18 5.85
CA THR A 36 19.26 6.30 6.95
C THR A 36 18.12 5.41 7.40
N LYS A 37 18.46 4.24 7.96
CA LYS A 37 17.49 3.31 8.53
C LYS A 37 16.69 3.93 9.67
N GLU A 38 17.33 4.74 10.51
CA GLU A 38 16.68 5.43 11.63
C GLU A 38 15.62 6.43 11.15
N ARG A 39 15.91 7.21 10.11
CA ARG A 39 14.93 8.12 9.51
C ARG A 39 13.74 7.37 8.92
N ARG A 40 14.00 6.30 8.16
CA ARG A 40 12.92 5.44 7.63
C ARG A 40 12.05 4.85 8.73
N LYS A 41 12.67 4.35 9.82
CA LYS A 41 11.94 3.85 10.99
C LYS A 41 11.08 4.94 11.63
N ASN A 42 11.66 6.11 11.91
CA ASN A 42 10.91 7.23 12.48
C ASN A 42 9.76 7.70 11.57
N PHE A 43 9.96 7.67 10.25
CA PHE A 43 8.93 7.98 9.27
C PHE A 43 7.83 6.91 9.24
N ALA A 44 8.21 5.63 9.33
CA ALA A 44 7.26 4.53 9.42
C ALA A 44 6.38 4.63 10.67
N ASP A 45 6.99 4.84 11.84
CA ASP A 45 6.31 4.91 13.13
C ASP A 45 5.33 6.09 13.24
N LYS A 46 5.64 7.22 12.59
CA LYS A 46 4.82 8.44 12.65
C LYS A 46 3.89 8.55 11.46
N VAL A 47 4.44 8.61 10.24
CA VAL A 47 3.68 8.96 9.04
C VAL A 47 2.97 7.74 8.46
N ILE A 48 3.69 6.64 8.24
CA ILE A 48 3.09 5.45 7.62
C ILE A 48 2.03 4.85 8.55
N SER A 49 2.33 4.72 9.84
CA SER A 49 1.40 4.22 10.85
C SER A 49 0.07 5.01 10.87
N GLU A 50 0.13 6.35 10.85
CA GLU A 50 -1.05 7.20 10.84
C GLU A 50 -1.88 7.06 9.56
N GLU A 51 -1.24 7.03 8.38
CA GLU A 51 -1.95 6.88 7.11
C GLU A 51 -2.56 5.48 6.96
N LEU A 52 -1.84 4.43 7.32
CA LEU A 52 -2.36 3.07 7.28
C LEU A 52 -3.52 2.85 8.26
N LYS A 53 -3.51 3.54 9.41
CA LYS A 53 -4.64 3.52 10.33
C LYS A 53 -5.92 4.05 9.70
N LYS A 54 -5.86 5.08 8.83
CA LYS A 54 -7.04 5.61 8.14
C LYS A 54 -7.66 4.55 7.22
N PHE A 55 -6.82 3.81 6.49
CA PHE A 55 -7.29 2.71 5.66
C PHE A 55 -7.87 1.56 6.50
N ASP A 56 -7.22 1.22 7.61
CA ASP A 56 -7.71 0.18 8.52
C ASP A 56 -9.08 0.53 9.10
N ASP A 57 -9.25 1.76 9.58
CA ASP A 57 -10.51 2.28 10.11
C ASP A 57 -11.59 2.32 9.02
N TYR A 58 -11.23 2.71 7.79
CA TYR A 58 -12.14 2.67 6.64
C TYR A 58 -12.63 1.25 6.36
N PHE A 59 -11.72 0.29 6.19
CA PHE A 59 -12.11 -1.10 5.92
C PHE A 59 -12.92 -1.72 7.07
N GLY A 60 -12.56 -1.42 8.32
CA GLY A 60 -13.31 -1.87 9.50
C GLY A 60 -14.73 -1.29 9.57
N LYS A 61 -14.92 -0.04 9.13
CA LYS A 61 -16.23 0.62 9.08
C LYS A 61 -17.10 0.09 7.94
N HIS A 62 -16.53 -0.06 6.74
CA HIS A 62 -17.28 -0.40 5.53
C HIS A 62 -17.52 -1.91 5.38
N LYS A 63 -16.65 -2.76 5.93
CA LYS A 63 -16.78 -4.23 5.95
C LYS A 63 -17.02 -4.85 4.56
N THR A 64 -16.39 -4.29 3.54
CA THR A 64 -16.44 -4.78 2.16
C THR A 64 -15.35 -5.80 1.89
N LYS A 65 -15.58 -6.73 0.95
CA LYS A 65 -14.57 -7.73 0.58
C LYS A 65 -13.37 -7.11 -0.15
N PHE A 66 -13.66 -6.19 -1.06
CA PHE A 66 -12.72 -5.35 -1.79
C PHE A 66 -12.86 -3.90 -1.30
N ALA A 67 -12.14 -2.96 -1.90
CA ALA A 67 -12.05 -1.58 -1.43
C ALA A 67 -13.41 -0.86 -1.29
N VAL A 68 -14.35 -1.17 -2.18
CA VAL A 68 -15.68 -0.51 -2.22
C VAL A 68 -16.86 -1.49 -2.15
N GLY A 69 -16.66 -2.77 -2.46
CA GLY A 69 -17.76 -3.74 -2.49
C GLY A 69 -17.28 -5.18 -2.64
N ASP A 70 -18.06 -6.00 -3.36
CA ASP A 70 -17.81 -7.45 -3.50
C ASP A 70 -17.03 -7.84 -4.76
N HIS A 71 -16.64 -6.87 -5.59
CA HIS A 71 -15.84 -7.09 -6.79
C HIS A 71 -14.64 -6.15 -6.84
N PRO A 72 -13.53 -6.59 -7.44
CA PRO A 72 -12.34 -5.75 -7.57
C PRO A 72 -12.59 -4.59 -8.54
N THR A 73 -11.97 -3.46 -8.21
CA THR A 73 -12.03 -2.19 -8.95
C THR A 73 -10.61 -1.65 -9.12
N VAL A 74 -10.46 -0.50 -9.81
CA VAL A 74 -9.15 0.15 -9.95
C VAL A 74 -8.58 0.60 -8.60
N ALA A 75 -9.44 0.99 -7.65
CA ALA A 75 -9.02 1.41 -6.32
C ALA A 75 -8.29 0.28 -5.58
N ASP A 76 -8.72 -0.97 -5.75
CA ASP A 76 -8.08 -2.12 -5.10
C ASP A 76 -6.61 -2.26 -5.47
N PHE A 77 -6.29 -2.15 -6.76
CA PHE A 77 -4.93 -2.33 -7.25
C PHE A 77 -4.04 -1.14 -6.89
N GLN A 78 -4.56 0.09 -6.96
CA GLN A 78 -3.81 1.29 -6.56
C GLN A 78 -3.56 1.32 -5.05
N LEU A 79 -4.57 1.03 -4.24
CA LEU A 79 -4.42 0.90 -2.78
C LEU A 79 -3.42 -0.19 -2.44
N TYR A 80 -3.55 -1.38 -3.04
CA TYR A 80 -2.64 -2.48 -2.82
C TYR A 80 -1.19 -2.07 -3.08
N GLU A 81 -0.91 -1.54 -4.28
CA GLU A 81 0.45 -1.13 -4.67
C GLU A 81 1.04 -0.10 -3.71
N TYR A 82 0.26 0.94 -3.36
CA TYR A 82 0.76 2.02 -2.54
C TYR A 82 0.89 1.63 -1.07
N ILE A 83 -0.02 0.81 -0.53
CA ILE A 83 0.08 0.23 0.81
C ILE A 83 1.30 -0.72 0.88
N ASP A 84 1.52 -1.57 -0.12
CA ASP A 84 2.68 -2.46 -0.17
C ASP A 84 4.00 -1.68 -0.14
N ALA A 85 4.11 -0.64 -0.97
CA ALA A 85 5.26 0.25 -0.99
C ALA A 85 5.48 0.96 0.36
N GLY A 86 4.42 1.42 1.00
CA GLY A 86 4.48 2.03 2.33
C GLY A 86 4.92 1.04 3.41
N LEU A 87 4.42 -0.20 3.38
CA LEU A 87 4.82 -1.27 4.29
C LEU A 87 6.28 -1.70 4.10
N ALA A 88 6.83 -1.57 2.89
CA ALA A 88 8.24 -1.85 2.64
C ALA A 88 9.19 -0.84 3.33
N ILE A 89 8.70 0.34 3.72
CA ILE A 89 9.47 1.32 4.53
C ILE A 89 9.57 0.85 5.99
N ASP A 90 8.57 0.14 6.49
CA ASP A 90 8.62 -0.57 7.77
C ASP A 90 9.42 -1.88 7.63
N GLU A 91 10.74 -1.77 7.56
CA GLU A 91 11.67 -2.90 7.41
C GLU A 91 11.56 -3.96 8.54
N GLU A 92 10.97 -3.61 9.69
CA GLU A 92 10.71 -4.53 10.80
C GLU A 92 9.35 -5.24 10.68
N HIS A 93 8.52 -4.85 9.70
CA HIS A 93 7.20 -5.40 9.41
C HIS A 93 6.27 -5.50 10.62
N THR A 94 6.33 -4.50 11.50
CA THR A 94 5.55 -4.47 12.74
C THR A 94 4.18 -3.80 12.58
N LEU A 95 4.04 -2.85 11.66
CA LEU A 95 2.81 -2.07 11.47
C LEU A 95 1.66 -2.95 11.00
N ILE A 96 1.91 -3.85 10.05
CA ILE A 96 0.87 -4.71 9.48
C ILE A 96 0.19 -5.62 10.52
N ASN A 97 0.90 -5.94 11.62
CA ASN A 97 0.34 -6.75 12.70
C ASN A 97 -0.62 -5.98 13.61
N LYS A 98 -0.59 -4.64 13.55
CA LYS A 98 -1.48 -3.75 14.30
C LYS A 98 -2.72 -3.32 13.50
N LEU A 99 -2.79 -3.70 12.22
CA LEU A 99 -3.75 -3.21 11.23
C LEU A 99 -4.49 -4.41 10.58
N PRO A 100 -5.42 -5.05 11.32
CA PRO A 100 -6.04 -6.30 10.89
C PRO A 100 -6.86 -6.18 9.60
N ASN A 101 -7.52 -5.04 9.38
CA ASN A 101 -8.36 -4.84 8.21
C ASN A 101 -7.49 -4.57 6.97
N VAL A 102 -6.42 -3.79 7.10
CA VAL A 102 -5.42 -3.62 6.02
C VAL A 102 -4.77 -4.96 5.71
N LYS A 103 -4.36 -5.72 6.73
CA LYS A 103 -3.76 -7.06 6.55
C LYS A 103 -4.69 -7.99 5.77
N GLN A 104 -5.98 -8.00 6.12
CA GLN A 104 -6.97 -8.79 5.42
C GLN A 104 -7.19 -8.30 3.98
N PHE A 105 -7.25 -7.00 3.74
CA PHE A 105 -7.36 -6.43 2.40
C PHE A 105 -6.17 -6.84 1.51
N MET A 106 -4.94 -6.66 2.00
CA MET A 106 -3.72 -7.04 1.26
C MET A 106 -3.70 -8.53 0.93
N LYS A 107 -4.14 -9.38 1.86
CA LYS A 107 -4.30 -10.83 1.63
C LYS A 107 -5.33 -11.11 0.53
N THR A 108 -6.51 -10.47 0.59
CA THR A 108 -7.57 -10.66 -0.40
C THR A 108 -7.08 -10.35 -1.82
N ILE A 109 -6.30 -9.28 -2.01
CA ILE A 109 -5.76 -8.92 -3.33
C ILE A 109 -4.68 -9.90 -3.80
N ARG A 110 -3.75 -10.30 -2.92
CA ARG A 110 -2.70 -11.30 -3.23
C ARG A 110 -3.28 -12.66 -3.62
N GLU A 111 -4.43 -13.03 -3.07
CA GLU A 111 -5.10 -14.31 -3.33
C GLU A 111 -5.88 -14.34 -4.66
N LEU A 112 -5.99 -13.21 -5.37
CA LEU A 112 -6.56 -13.21 -6.72
C LEU A 112 -5.62 -13.98 -7.68
N PRO A 113 -6.08 -15.03 -8.40
CA PRO A 113 -5.19 -15.95 -9.10
C PRO A 113 -4.18 -15.29 -10.04
N ARG A 114 -4.63 -14.33 -10.84
CA ARG A 114 -3.74 -13.61 -11.78
C ARG A 114 -2.80 -12.62 -11.10
N VAL A 115 -3.22 -12.06 -9.97
CA VAL A 115 -2.44 -11.07 -9.22
C VAL A 115 -1.35 -11.76 -8.42
N GLY A 116 -1.68 -12.85 -7.70
CA GLY A 116 -0.70 -13.67 -7.00
C GLY A 116 0.38 -14.21 -7.93
N ASP A 117 -0.01 -14.73 -9.10
CA ASP A 117 0.92 -15.18 -10.14
C ASP A 117 1.82 -14.04 -10.64
N TYR A 118 1.26 -12.87 -10.92
CA TYR A 118 2.05 -11.70 -11.34
C TYR A 118 3.02 -11.25 -10.26
N ILE A 119 2.57 -11.17 -9.00
CA ILE A 119 3.39 -10.70 -7.88
C ILE A 119 4.59 -11.63 -7.68
N THR A 120 4.35 -12.93 -7.65
CA THR A 120 5.38 -13.95 -7.39
C THR A 120 6.36 -14.12 -8.55
N LYS A 121 5.91 -13.98 -9.80
CA LYS A 121 6.74 -14.25 -10.99
C LYS A 121 7.43 -13.01 -11.56
N ALA A 122 6.73 -11.88 -11.63
CA ALA A 122 7.20 -10.70 -12.34
C ALA A 122 7.52 -9.54 -11.40
N HIS A 123 6.57 -9.16 -10.53
CA HIS A 123 6.74 -8.00 -9.63
C HIS A 123 7.91 -8.20 -8.66
N ALA A 124 8.08 -9.40 -8.12
CA ALA A 124 9.17 -9.77 -7.23
C ALA A 124 10.58 -9.52 -7.81
N GLN A 125 10.70 -9.41 -9.13
CA GLN A 125 11.96 -9.22 -9.83
C GLN A 125 12.27 -7.75 -10.12
N LEU A 126 11.38 -6.83 -9.74
CA LEU A 126 11.48 -5.41 -10.03
C LEU A 126 11.70 -4.60 -8.74
N PRO A 127 12.51 -3.53 -8.80
CA PRO A 127 12.57 -2.58 -7.69
C PRO A 127 11.23 -1.84 -7.56
N LEU A 128 10.88 -1.42 -6.34
CA LEU A 128 9.68 -0.62 -6.08
C LEU A 128 9.75 0.77 -6.76
N ASN A 129 10.97 1.31 -6.88
CA ASN A 129 11.21 2.62 -7.44
C ASN A 129 12.29 2.59 -8.52
N ALA A 130 12.44 3.70 -9.26
CA ALA A 130 13.53 3.85 -10.21
C ALA A 130 14.90 3.70 -9.52
N LYS A 131 15.91 3.26 -10.28
CA LYS A 131 17.26 2.98 -9.75
C LYS A 131 17.95 4.15 -9.04
N MET A 132 17.49 5.38 -9.31
CA MET A 132 18.01 6.62 -8.70
C MET A 132 17.40 6.93 -7.32
N ALA A 133 16.45 6.11 -6.84
CA ALA A 133 15.82 6.28 -5.55
C ALA A 133 16.81 6.08 -4.39
N GLN A 134 16.69 6.91 -3.35
CA GLN A 134 17.44 6.80 -2.09
C GLN A 134 17.12 5.50 -1.35
N PHE A 135 15.86 5.05 -1.45
CA PHE A 135 15.40 3.80 -0.89
C PHE A 135 14.60 3.01 -1.92
N ALA A 136 14.77 1.68 -1.92
CA ALA A 136 14.06 0.74 -2.80
C ALA A 136 14.21 1.00 -4.32
N GLY A 137 15.35 1.58 -4.74
CA GLY A 137 15.77 1.63 -6.15
C GLY A 137 16.41 0.33 -6.67
N GLN A 138 16.61 -0.64 -5.77
CA GLN A 138 17.03 -2.00 -6.07
C GLN A 138 15.94 -2.97 -5.63
N VAL A 139 15.97 -4.20 -6.16
CA VAL A 139 15.03 -5.25 -5.74
C VAL A 139 15.25 -5.50 -4.24
N LEU A 140 14.19 -5.36 -3.46
CA LEU A 140 14.22 -5.67 -2.04
C LEU A 140 14.12 -7.19 -1.86
N GLU A 141 14.90 -7.75 -0.94
CA GLU A 141 14.72 -9.16 -0.57
C GLU A 141 13.31 -9.37 -0.02
N GLN A 142 12.56 -10.27 -0.65
CA GLN A 142 11.28 -10.71 -0.11
C GLN A 142 11.56 -11.60 1.10
N LYS A 143 11.11 -11.18 2.28
CA LYS A 143 11.14 -11.99 3.51
C LYS A 143 9.81 -12.67 3.76
#